data_AF-A0A4Q5YYL4-F1
#
_entry.id   AF-A0A4Q5YYL4-F1
#
_cell.length_a   1.000
_cell.length_b   1.000
_cell.length_c   1.000
_cell.angle_alpha   90.00
_cell.angle_beta   90.00
_cell.angle_gamma   90.00
#
_symmetry.space_group_name_H-M   'P 1'
#
loop_
_entity.id
_entity.type
_entity.pdbx_description
1 polymer ?
#
loop_
_entity_poly.entity_id
_entity_poly.type
_entity_poly.pdbx_seq_one_letter_code
_entity_poly.pdbx_strand_id
1 'polypeptide(L)'
;MEKATTNTTFFKATNKQLIRGEVTLEILKEVFRKLGIDSQHKLLLAKKSKALKIPGYYHINEICLSKTGLTFDDFFEFKRSVTKPRRIERLMKPEFIEEVKKWCFDNSIMSVPEYAASRVRPKEFPTHTTIVANYGYDYFTDIIGLKRYRDTLEDRLLDNEFISSLKKWCIENDITNQYKYIKADKPKAFPSAERIRQILGTDYFEQILDFKSRNYTFLSKEEARKVCVENGILTSNLYSKFYQQYNETHEIKLPSDPYRTYNTKWTEFIALSETQLFIGNSMSSLELFTYKLLHDKEIAFETEKTFDDCRSKKPLPFDFYLPSVFYKPVIIELDGEHHRITDENNLYYSKTIRKHDKIKNDYCFANGIELIRINHIVDIEPTLNDRIGLHEIPKIKDLDWTRDFNTEEEVISSQLSKSAK
;
A
#
# COMPACT_ATOMS: atom_id res chain seq x y z
N MET A 1 10.31 -69.70 9.16
CA MET A 1 9.86 -69.41 7.78
C MET A 1 9.25 -68.02 7.77
N GLU A 2 10.10 -67.03 7.50
CA GLU A 2 9.65 -65.67 7.19
C GLU A 2 8.91 -65.67 5.85
N LYS A 3 7.70 -65.09 5.82
CA LYS A 3 7.13 -64.57 4.58
C LYS A 3 7.11 -63.06 4.68
N ALA A 4 8.23 -62.46 4.26
CA ALA A 4 8.27 -61.08 3.83
C ALA A 4 7.58 -60.92 2.46
N THR A 5 7.33 -59.66 2.11
CA THR A 5 6.84 -59.09 0.84
C THR A 5 5.34 -59.09 0.57
N THR A 6 4.70 -57.97 0.91
CA THR A 6 3.71 -57.35 0.03
C THR A 6 4.11 -55.91 -0.22
N ASN A 7 4.66 -55.65 -1.41
CA ASN A 7 4.94 -54.33 -1.95
C ASN A 7 3.66 -53.49 -1.96
N THR A 8 3.54 -52.52 -1.05
CA THR A 8 2.56 -51.43 -1.19
C THR A 8 3.06 -50.47 -2.27
N THR A 9 2.65 -50.70 -3.52
CA THR A 9 2.84 -49.76 -4.62
C THR A 9 2.12 -48.45 -4.31
N PHE A 10 2.90 -47.41 -4.03
CA PHE A 10 2.42 -46.04 -3.89
C PHE A 10 1.84 -45.52 -5.20
N PHE A 11 0.56 -45.14 -5.23
CA PHE A 11 -0.04 -44.48 -6.40
C PHE A 11 -0.27 -42.99 -6.15
N LYS A 12 0.12 -42.14 -7.11
CA LYS A 12 -0.07 -40.70 -7.05
C LYS A 12 -0.68 -40.15 -8.34
N ALA A 13 -1.75 -39.38 -8.22
CA ALA A 13 -2.31 -38.57 -9.30
C ALA A 13 -2.49 -37.12 -8.82
N THR A 14 -2.27 -36.15 -9.71
CA THR A 14 -2.51 -34.72 -9.46
C THR A 14 -3.72 -34.23 -10.24
N ASN A 15 -4.31 -33.09 -9.83
CA ASN A 15 -5.46 -32.49 -10.52
C ASN A 15 -5.17 -32.26 -12.01
N LYS A 16 -3.99 -31.70 -12.34
CA LYS A 16 -3.56 -31.45 -13.72
C LYS A 16 -3.53 -32.74 -14.56
N GLN A 17 -3.06 -33.84 -13.99
CA GLN A 17 -2.98 -35.14 -14.68
C GLN A 17 -4.38 -35.73 -14.94
N LEU A 18 -5.34 -35.57 -14.03
CA LEU A 18 -6.72 -36.01 -14.26
C LEU A 18 -7.44 -35.14 -15.31
N ILE A 19 -7.24 -33.81 -15.26
CA ILE A 19 -7.84 -32.86 -16.20
C ILE A 19 -7.33 -33.11 -17.62
N ARG A 20 -6.01 -33.25 -17.79
CA ARG A 20 -5.37 -33.50 -19.09
C ARG A 20 -5.61 -34.91 -19.62
N GLY A 21 -6.24 -35.78 -18.84
CA GLY A 21 -6.50 -37.18 -19.21
C GLY A 21 -5.27 -38.08 -19.17
N GLU A 22 -4.15 -37.60 -18.62
CA GLU A 22 -2.93 -38.40 -18.40
C GLU A 22 -3.16 -39.55 -17.41
N VAL A 23 -4.09 -39.34 -16.47
CA VAL A 23 -4.66 -40.39 -15.61
C VAL A 23 -6.17 -40.41 -15.85
N THR A 24 -6.69 -41.50 -16.41
CA THR A 24 -8.12 -41.66 -16.68
C THR A 24 -8.88 -42.17 -15.45
N LEU A 25 -10.21 -42.03 -15.46
CA LEU A 25 -11.07 -42.53 -14.39
C LEU A 25 -11.01 -44.07 -14.29
N GLU A 26 -10.76 -44.74 -15.40
CA GLU A 26 -10.60 -46.19 -15.55
C GLU A 26 -9.29 -46.67 -14.93
N ILE A 27 -8.19 -45.92 -15.12
CA ILE A 27 -6.92 -46.16 -14.43
C ILE A 27 -7.12 -46.04 -12.93
N LEU A 28 -7.86 -45.01 -12.48
CA LEU A 28 -8.16 -44.82 -11.07
C LEU A 28 -9.03 -45.96 -10.50
N LYS A 29 -9.98 -46.47 -11.31
CA LYS A 29 -10.87 -47.59 -10.94
C LYS A 29 -10.08 -48.88 -10.75
N GLU A 30 -9.10 -49.12 -11.61
CA GLU A 30 -8.19 -50.27 -11.49
C GLU A 30 -7.26 -50.15 -10.27
N VAL A 31 -6.75 -48.95 -9.98
CA VAL A 31 -5.96 -48.71 -8.76
C VAL A 31 -6.80 -48.99 -7.50
N PHE A 32 -8.05 -48.54 -7.46
CA PHE A 32 -8.93 -48.79 -6.32
C PHE A 32 -9.21 -50.29 -6.15
N ARG A 33 -9.43 -51.01 -7.25
CA ARG A 33 -9.58 -52.47 -7.24
C ARG A 33 -8.34 -53.17 -6.67
N LYS A 34 -7.14 -52.80 -7.13
CA LYS A 34 -5.86 -53.36 -6.64
C LYS A 34 -5.61 -53.07 -5.17
N LEU A 35 -6.03 -51.91 -4.68
CA LEU A 35 -5.91 -51.51 -3.28
C LEU A 35 -7.08 -51.98 -2.40
N GLY A 36 -8.07 -52.70 -2.96
CA GLY A 36 -9.24 -53.19 -2.22
C GLY A 36 -10.17 -52.07 -1.72
N ILE A 37 -10.19 -50.92 -2.39
CA ILE A 37 -10.98 -49.74 -2.03
C ILE A 37 -12.38 -49.87 -2.65
N ASP A 38 -13.33 -50.37 -1.85
CA ASP A 38 -14.74 -50.54 -2.22
C ASP A 38 -15.70 -49.61 -1.45
N SER A 39 -15.15 -48.69 -0.67
CA SER A 39 -15.89 -47.75 0.18
C SER A 39 -15.08 -46.51 0.49
N GLN A 40 -15.79 -45.41 0.79
CA GLN A 40 -15.19 -44.15 1.25
C GLN A 40 -14.30 -44.33 2.50
N HIS A 41 -14.68 -45.23 3.40
CA HIS A 41 -13.88 -45.53 4.59
C HIS A 41 -12.52 -46.12 4.23
N LYS A 42 -12.48 -47.12 3.34
CA LYS A 42 -11.21 -47.71 2.86
C LYS A 42 -10.39 -46.72 2.05
N LEU A 43 -11.04 -45.83 1.29
CA LEU A 43 -10.36 -44.75 0.57
C LEU A 43 -9.64 -43.80 1.55
N LEU A 44 -10.31 -43.43 2.65
CA LEU A 44 -9.72 -42.58 3.68
C LEU A 44 -8.53 -43.28 4.39
N LEU A 45 -8.66 -44.57 4.68
CA LEU A 45 -7.56 -45.37 5.26
C LEU A 45 -6.36 -45.43 4.32
N ALA A 46 -6.57 -45.64 3.03
CA ALA A 46 -5.51 -45.65 2.01
C ALA A 46 -4.81 -44.29 1.85
N LYS A 47 -5.55 -43.18 1.99
CA LYS A 47 -4.97 -41.82 2.04
C LYS A 47 -4.14 -41.61 3.31
N LYS A 48 -4.62 -42.07 4.48
CA LYS A 48 -3.91 -41.95 5.76
C LYS A 48 -2.62 -42.77 5.81
N SER A 49 -2.65 -44.00 5.29
CA SER A 49 -1.47 -44.86 5.21
C SER A 49 -0.48 -44.44 4.13
N LYS A 50 -0.78 -43.36 3.39
CA LYS A 50 -0.03 -42.87 2.23
C LYS A 50 0.07 -43.87 1.09
N ALA A 51 -0.70 -44.96 1.08
CA ALA A 51 -0.75 -45.90 -0.05
C ALA A 51 -1.29 -45.25 -1.34
N LEU A 52 -2.10 -44.19 -1.18
CA LEU A 52 -2.77 -43.51 -2.27
C LEU A 52 -2.75 -41.98 -2.07
N LYS A 53 -2.26 -41.24 -3.08
CA LYS A 53 -2.30 -39.77 -3.11
C LYS A 53 -3.01 -39.28 -4.38
N ILE A 54 -4.28 -38.94 -4.24
CA ILE A 54 -5.13 -38.48 -5.35
C ILE A 54 -5.77 -37.13 -5.01
N PRO A 55 -6.33 -36.41 -6.00
CA PRO A 55 -7.10 -35.19 -5.79
C PRO A 55 -8.23 -35.33 -4.76
N GLY A 56 -8.69 -34.17 -4.29
CA GLY A 56 -9.84 -34.08 -3.38
C GLY A 56 -11.10 -34.72 -4.00
N TYR A 57 -11.99 -35.26 -3.16
CA TYR A 57 -13.24 -35.89 -3.61
C TYR A 57 -14.01 -34.99 -4.58
N TYR A 58 -14.12 -33.70 -4.26
CA TYR A 58 -14.84 -32.72 -5.07
C TYR A 58 -14.34 -32.70 -6.52
N HIS A 59 -13.03 -32.57 -6.69
CA HIS A 59 -12.42 -32.41 -8.01
C HIS A 59 -12.60 -33.67 -8.87
N ILE A 60 -12.52 -34.85 -8.26
CA ILE A 60 -12.76 -36.11 -8.98
C ILE A 60 -14.25 -36.28 -9.26
N ASN A 61 -15.12 -35.86 -8.35
CA ASN A 61 -16.57 -35.89 -8.55
C ASN A 61 -17.03 -35.00 -9.72
N GLU A 62 -16.49 -33.78 -9.84
CA GLU A 62 -16.74 -32.92 -11.00
C GLU A 62 -16.28 -33.57 -12.32
N ILE A 63 -15.12 -34.23 -12.29
CA ILE A 63 -14.60 -34.95 -13.47
C ILE A 63 -15.48 -36.17 -13.79
N CYS A 64 -15.95 -36.91 -12.79
CA CYS A 64 -16.90 -38.01 -12.99
C CYS A 64 -18.22 -37.50 -13.59
N LEU A 65 -18.80 -36.44 -13.03
CA LEU A 65 -20.05 -35.87 -13.52
C LEU A 65 -19.91 -35.36 -14.96
N SER A 66 -18.86 -34.59 -15.24
CA SER A 66 -18.63 -34.02 -16.58
C SER A 66 -18.33 -35.07 -17.65
N LYS A 67 -17.58 -36.14 -17.32
CA LYS A 67 -17.19 -37.17 -18.30
C LYS A 67 -18.18 -38.32 -18.43
N THR A 68 -18.94 -38.62 -17.38
CA THR A 68 -19.74 -39.86 -17.30
C THR A 68 -21.19 -39.63 -16.92
N GLY A 69 -21.55 -38.42 -16.47
CA GLY A 69 -22.88 -38.12 -15.92
C GLY A 69 -23.15 -38.73 -14.55
N LEU A 70 -22.20 -39.49 -13.98
CA LEU A 70 -22.33 -40.17 -12.70
C LEU A 70 -21.52 -39.46 -11.61
N THR A 71 -21.99 -39.54 -10.36
CA THR A 71 -21.21 -39.08 -9.21
C THR A 71 -19.97 -39.95 -9.02
N PHE A 72 -18.98 -39.47 -8.27
CA PHE A 72 -17.80 -40.26 -7.92
C PHE A 72 -18.20 -41.58 -7.25
N ASP A 73 -19.12 -41.54 -6.29
CA ASP A 73 -19.57 -42.72 -5.58
C ASP A 73 -20.24 -43.75 -6.49
N ASP A 74 -21.07 -43.28 -7.44
CA ASP A 74 -21.78 -44.16 -8.37
C ASP A 74 -20.83 -44.74 -9.44
N PHE A 75 -19.92 -43.92 -9.98
CA PHE A 75 -18.94 -44.36 -10.99
C PHE A 75 -17.98 -45.43 -10.44
N PHE A 76 -17.53 -45.26 -9.18
CA PHE A 76 -16.64 -46.21 -8.49
C PHE A 76 -17.40 -47.32 -7.72
N GLU A 77 -18.73 -47.38 -7.83
CA GLU A 77 -19.58 -48.42 -7.23
C GLU A 77 -19.33 -48.61 -5.72
N PHE A 78 -19.13 -47.52 -4.99
CA PHE A 78 -18.82 -47.60 -3.57
C PHE A 78 -20.01 -48.10 -2.74
N LYS A 79 -19.76 -49.08 -1.86
CA LYS A 79 -20.78 -49.67 -0.98
C LYS A 79 -21.46 -48.56 -0.14
N ARG A 80 -22.78 -48.46 -0.24
CA ARG A 80 -23.60 -47.50 0.51
C ARG A 80 -23.64 -47.89 1.99
N SER A 81 -23.44 -46.92 2.88
CA SER A 81 -23.66 -47.12 4.32
C SER A 81 -25.14 -46.86 4.61
N VAL A 82 -25.86 -47.89 5.05
CA VAL A 82 -27.33 -47.90 5.17
C VAL A 82 -27.87 -46.98 6.28
N THR A 83 -27.02 -46.52 7.20
CA THR A 83 -27.48 -45.97 8.49
C THR A 83 -27.54 -44.44 8.62
N LYS A 84 -26.98 -43.65 7.69
CA LYS A 84 -27.11 -42.17 7.71
C LYS A 84 -27.00 -41.61 6.30
N PRO A 85 -27.86 -40.66 5.87
CA PRO A 85 -27.55 -39.82 4.71
C PRO A 85 -26.16 -39.24 4.95
N ARG A 86 -25.24 -39.43 4.01
CA ARG A 86 -23.85 -39.03 4.27
C ARG A 86 -23.88 -37.52 4.53
N ARG A 87 -23.32 -37.06 5.66
CA ARG A 87 -23.02 -35.63 5.88
C ARG A 87 -22.34 -35.03 4.63
N ILE A 88 -21.63 -35.88 3.88
CA ILE A 88 -20.92 -35.61 2.64
C ILE A 88 -21.83 -35.17 1.47
N GLU A 89 -23.04 -35.73 1.33
CA GLU A 89 -23.98 -35.36 0.26
C GLU A 89 -24.58 -33.98 0.49
N ARG A 90 -24.83 -33.61 1.76
CA ARG A 90 -25.33 -32.27 2.11
C ARG A 90 -24.32 -31.17 1.77
N LEU A 91 -23.02 -31.44 1.89
CA LEU A 91 -21.95 -30.46 1.59
C LEU A 91 -21.87 -30.12 0.11
N MET A 92 -22.38 -30.98 -0.77
CA MET A 92 -22.36 -30.74 -2.22
C MET A 92 -23.64 -30.05 -2.73
N LYS A 93 -24.64 -29.85 -1.86
CA LYS A 93 -25.89 -29.18 -2.26
C LYS A 93 -25.66 -27.68 -2.43
N PRO A 94 -26.03 -27.09 -3.57
CA PRO A 94 -25.85 -25.65 -3.81
C PRO A 94 -26.44 -24.78 -2.70
N GLU A 95 -27.63 -25.14 -2.20
CA GLU A 95 -28.31 -24.38 -1.15
C GLU A 95 -27.52 -24.38 0.16
N PHE A 96 -26.90 -25.52 0.50
CA PHE A 96 -26.10 -25.62 1.72
C PHE A 96 -24.74 -24.92 1.58
N ILE A 97 -24.15 -24.94 0.38
CA ILE A 97 -22.91 -24.19 0.10
C ILE A 97 -23.17 -22.69 0.30
N GLU A 98 -24.27 -22.17 -0.23
CA GLU A 98 -24.66 -20.78 -0.05
C GLU A 98 -25.00 -20.43 1.41
N GLU A 99 -25.62 -21.34 2.18
CA GLU A 99 -25.79 -21.17 3.64
C GLU A 99 -24.44 -21.00 4.35
N VAL A 100 -23.46 -21.84 4.02
CA VAL A 100 -22.11 -21.77 4.63
C VAL A 100 -21.39 -20.50 4.22
N LYS A 101 -21.45 -20.11 2.94
CA LYS A 101 -20.85 -18.86 2.45
C LYS A 101 -21.46 -17.65 3.14
N LYS A 102 -22.79 -17.57 3.19
CA LYS A 102 -23.52 -16.49 3.85
C LYS A 102 -23.12 -16.36 5.31
N TRP A 103 -23.09 -17.48 6.04
CA TRP A 103 -22.68 -17.45 7.44
C TRP A 103 -21.21 -17.04 7.64
N CYS A 104 -20.30 -17.50 6.76
CA CYS A 104 -18.89 -17.09 6.80
C CYS A 104 -18.79 -15.57 6.62
N PHE A 105 -19.51 -15.03 5.63
CA PHE A 105 -19.62 -13.61 5.39
C PHE A 105 -20.20 -12.85 6.60
N ASP A 106 -21.33 -13.29 7.16
CA ASP A 106 -21.96 -12.65 8.32
C ASP A 106 -21.02 -12.62 9.54
N ASN A 107 -20.13 -13.61 9.66
CA ASN A 107 -19.19 -13.77 10.79
C ASN A 107 -17.75 -13.32 10.49
N SER A 108 -17.49 -12.62 9.38
CA SER A 108 -16.12 -12.16 9.01
C SER A 108 -15.09 -13.25 8.78
N ILE A 109 -15.54 -14.45 8.45
CA ILE A 109 -14.66 -15.58 8.20
C ILE A 109 -14.30 -15.54 6.72
N MET A 110 -13.09 -15.06 6.42
CA MET A 110 -12.61 -14.87 5.05
C MET A 110 -11.49 -15.85 4.69
N SER A 111 -10.99 -16.58 5.69
CA SER A 111 -9.88 -17.50 5.53
C SER A 111 -10.11 -18.84 6.20
N VAL A 112 -9.43 -19.87 5.70
CA VAL A 112 -9.47 -21.22 6.27
C VAL A 112 -9.03 -21.24 7.74
N PRO A 113 -7.96 -20.52 8.17
CA PRO A 113 -7.60 -20.43 9.57
C PRO A 113 -8.70 -19.82 10.46
N GLU A 114 -9.43 -18.81 9.98
CA GLU A 114 -10.53 -18.19 10.73
C GLU A 114 -11.73 -19.14 10.86
N TYR A 115 -12.06 -19.87 9.79
CA TYR A 115 -13.11 -20.89 9.83
C TYR A 115 -12.77 -22.01 10.82
N ALA A 116 -11.49 -22.43 10.82
CA ALA A 116 -10.99 -23.45 11.73
C ALA A 116 -11.05 -22.99 13.19
N ALA A 117 -10.72 -21.72 13.46
CA ALA A 117 -10.65 -21.14 14.80
C ALA A 117 -12.01 -20.62 15.34
N SER A 118 -13.04 -20.50 14.50
CA SER A 118 -14.34 -19.94 14.90
C SER A 118 -15.02 -20.76 16.00
N ARG A 119 -15.25 -20.10 17.15
CA ARG A 119 -15.97 -20.67 18.31
C ARG A 119 -17.49 -20.64 18.18
N VAL A 120 -18.00 -19.86 17.23
CA VAL A 120 -19.45 -19.62 17.01
C VAL A 120 -20.00 -20.42 15.83
N ARG A 121 -19.23 -21.37 15.28
CA ARG A 121 -19.67 -22.22 14.16
C ARG A 121 -20.90 -23.06 14.54
N PRO A 122 -22.00 -23.02 13.76
CA PRO A 122 -23.16 -23.86 13.99
C PRO A 122 -22.80 -25.35 13.99
N LYS A 123 -23.54 -26.16 14.77
CA LYS A 123 -23.23 -27.60 14.94
C LYS A 123 -23.49 -28.41 13.67
N GLU A 124 -24.38 -27.92 12.82
CA GLU A 124 -24.74 -28.44 11.52
C GLU A 124 -23.65 -28.21 10.47
N PHE A 125 -22.77 -27.23 10.69
CA PHE A 125 -21.67 -26.94 9.78
C PHE A 125 -20.48 -27.87 10.03
N PRO A 126 -19.85 -28.38 8.96
CA PRO A 126 -18.73 -29.30 9.08
C PRO A 126 -17.51 -28.61 9.71
N THR A 127 -16.68 -29.37 10.42
CA THR A 127 -15.43 -28.82 10.95
C THR A 127 -14.37 -28.73 9.85
N HIS A 128 -13.38 -27.85 10.02
CA HIS A 128 -12.19 -27.79 9.16
C HIS A 128 -11.59 -29.17 8.90
N THR A 129 -11.36 -29.94 9.97
CA THR A 129 -10.83 -31.30 9.87
C THR A 129 -11.73 -32.23 9.07
N THR A 130 -13.05 -32.10 9.21
CA THR A 130 -14.02 -32.92 8.44
C THR A 130 -13.98 -32.58 6.96
N ILE A 131 -13.95 -31.28 6.61
CA ILE A 131 -13.86 -30.86 5.20
C ILE A 131 -12.54 -31.33 4.59
N VAL A 132 -11.40 -31.03 5.23
CA VAL A 132 -10.08 -31.37 4.68
C VAL A 132 -9.90 -32.88 4.53
N ALA A 133 -10.38 -33.69 5.48
CA ALA A 133 -10.26 -35.14 5.41
C ALA A 133 -11.05 -35.77 4.25
N ASN A 134 -12.20 -35.19 3.89
CA ASN A 134 -13.09 -35.76 2.86
C ASN A 134 -12.88 -35.10 1.48
N TYR A 135 -12.71 -33.78 1.44
CA TYR A 135 -12.69 -32.99 0.20
C TYR A 135 -11.35 -32.34 -0.11
N GLY A 136 -10.41 -32.32 0.85
CA GLY A 136 -9.16 -31.61 0.72
C GLY A 136 -9.27 -30.12 1.06
N TYR A 137 -8.14 -29.43 1.01
CA TYR A 137 -8.05 -28.01 1.35
C TYR A 137 -8.73 -27.11 0.30
N ASP A 138 -8.73 -27.56 -0.95
CA ASP A 138 -9.26 -26.84 -2.11
C ASP A 138 -10.77 -26.62 -2.01
N TYR A 139 -11.50 -27.43 -1.22
CA TYR A 139 -12.93 -27.19 -0.99
C TYR A 139 -13.19 -25.83 -0.36
N PHE A 140 -12.33 -25.39 0.58
CA PHE A 140 -12.52 -24.09 1.19
C PHE A 140 -12.25 -22.95 0.22
N THR A 141 -11.23 -23.07 -0.62
CA THR A 141 -10.85 -22.02 -1.58
C THR A 141 -11.77 -21.98 -2.78
N ASP A 142 -12.03 -23.13 -3.38
CA ASP A 142 -12.64 -23.22 -4.70
C ASP A 142 -14.18 -23.25 -4.60
N ILE A 143 -14.73 -23.69 -3.46
CA ILE A 143 -16.19 -23.85 -3.26
C ILE A 143 -16.74 -22.79 -2.32
N ILE A 144 -16.15 -22.65 -1.14
CA ILE A 144 -16.61 -21.66 -0.16
C ILE A 144 -16.03 -20.27 -0.45
N GLY A 145 -14.93 -20.17 -1.20
CA GLY A 145 -14.27 -18.89 -1.49
C GLY A 145 -13.39 -18.36 -0.36
N LEU A 146 -12.99 -19.21 0.60
CA LEU A 146 -12.10 -18.82 1.70
C LEU A 146 -10.64 -18.88 1.28
N LYS A 147 -9.88 -17.84 1.61
CA LYS A 147 -8.44 -17.79 1.31
C LYS A 147 -7.65 -18.76 2.19
N ARG A 148 -6.57 -19.32 1.62
CA ARG A 148 -5.75 -20.35 2.31
C ARG A 148 -5.05 -19.82 3.56
N TYR A 149 -4.70 -18.54 3.54
CA TYR A 149 -4.03 -17.85 4.62
C TYR A 149 -4.93 -16.76 5.18
N ARG A 150 -4.60 -16.29 6.39
CA ARG A 150 -5.31 -15.18 7.02
C ARG A 150 -4.92 -13.90 6.29
N ASP A 151 -5.88 -13.28 5.63
CA ASP A 151 -5.70 -11.98 4.99
C ASP A 151 -5.42 -10.90 6.03
N THR A 152 -4.49 -10.00 5.70
CA THR A 152 -4.50 -8.70 6.35
C THR A 152 -5.74 -7.93 5.85
N LEU A 153 -6.26 -7.01 6.65
CA LEU A 153 -7.41 -6.22 6.20
C LEU A 153 -7.01 -5.29 5.03
N GLU A 154 -5.73 -4.97 4.91
CA GLU A 154 -5.11 -4.33 3.75
C GLU A 154 -5.31 -5.15 2.46
N ASP A 155 -5.05 -6.47 2.48
CA ASP A 155 -5.22 -7.34 1.29
C ASP A 155 -6.67 -7.42 0.80
N ARG A 156 -7.63 -7.32 1.72
CA ARG A 156 -9.08 -7.38 1.42
C ARG A 156 -9.61 -6.12 0.73
N LEU A 157 -9.04 -4.98 1.04
CA LEU A 157 -9.46 -3.69 0.49
C LEU A 157 -8.86 -3.40 -0.89
N LEU A 158 -7.98 -4.29 -1.37
CA LEU A 158 -7.43 -4.28 -2.74
C LEU A 158 -8.11 -5.33 -3.65
N ASP A 159 -9.07 -6.09 -3.12
CA ASP A 159 -9.77 -7.18 -3.82
C ASP A 159 -11.08 -6.69 -4.47
N ASN A 160 -11.14 -6.77 -5.80
CA ASN A 160 -12.27 -6.26 -6.59
C ASN A 160 -13.60 -7.00 -6.31
N GLU A 161 -13.57 -8.28 -5.94
CA GLU A 161 -14.80 -9.03 -5.60
C GLU A 161 -15.37 -8.60 -4.24
N PHE A 162 -14.48 -8.33 -3.28
CA PHE A 162 -14.87 -7.82 -1.96
C PHE A 162 -15.47 -6.42 -2.08
N ILE A 163 -14.83 -5.54 -2.86
CA ILE A 163 -15.32 -4.19 -3.16
C ILE A 163 -16.71 -4.25 -3.80
N SER A 164 -16.92 -5.14 -4.77
CA SER A 164 -18.22 -5.31 -5.44
C SER A 164 -19.31 -5.77 -4.48
N SER A 165 -18.99 -6.68 -3.55
CA SER A 165 -19.91 -7.16 -2.52
C SER A 165 -20.27 -6.06 -1.51
N LEU A 166 -19.30 -5.23 -1.12
CA LEU A 166 -19.51 -4.06 -0.26
C LEU A 166 -20.43 -3.03 -0.93
N LYS A 167 -20.20 -2.72 -2.22
CA LYS A 167 -21.07 -1.83 -3.01
C LYS A 167 -22.51 -2.32 -3.02
N LYS A 168 -22.70 -3.60 -3.35
CA LYS A 168 -24.02 -4.22 -3.44
C LYS A 168 -24.78 -4.10 -2.11
N TRP A 169 -24.16 -4.44 -1.00
CA TRP A 169 -24.82 -4.34 0.31
C TRP A 169 -25.18 -2.90 0.70
N CYS A 170 -24.29 -1.95 0.41
CA CYS A 170 -24.57 -0.53 0.67
C CYS A 170 -25.81 -0.05 -0.12
N ILE A 171 -25.93 -0.46 -1.40
CA ILE A 171 -27.10 -0.16 -2.24
C ILE A 171 -28.37 -0.80 -1.65
N GLU A 172 -28.30 -2.09 -1.27
CA GLU A 172 -29.44 -2.83 -0.72
C GLU A 172 -29.94 -2.26 0.63
N ASN A 173 -29.08 -1.57 1.38
CA ASN A 173 -29.39 -1.05 2.72
C ASN A 173 -29.55 0.49 2.76
N ASP A 174 -29.73 1.14 1.59
CA ASP A 174 -29.84 2.60 1.47
C ASP A 174 -28.73 3.37 2.21
N ILE A 175 -27.53 2.81 2.19
CA ILE A 175 -26.36 3.48 2.71
C ILE A 175 -25.94 4.48 1.64
N THR A 176 -26.13 5.77 1.93
CA THR A 176 -25.87 6.86 0.97
C THR A 176 -24.74 7.79 1.38
N ASN A 177 -24.15 7.57 2.55
CA ASN A 177 -23.00 8.33 3.04
C ASN A 177 -22.28 7.57 4.17
N GLN A 178 -21.07 8.03 4.51
CA GLN A 178 -20.24 7.46 5.57
C GLN A 178 -20.95 7.43 6.94
N TYR A 179 -21.76 8.45 7.26
CA TYR A 179 -22.48 8.51 8.53
C TYR A 179 -23.51 7.37 8.67
N LYS A 180 -24.29 7.12 7.61
CA LYS A 180 -25.19 5.96 7.55
C LYS A 180 -24.41 4.65 7.64
N TYR A 181 -23.27 4.53 6.96
CA TYR A 181 -22.43 3.32 7.02
C TYR A 181 -21.87 3.04 8.43
N ILE A 182 -21.48 4.09 9.15
CA ILE A 182 -21.00 3.98 10.55
C ILE A 182 -22.12 3.46 11.44
N LYS A 183 -23.34 3.99 11.28
CA LYS A 183 -24.52 3.66 12.09
C LYS A 183 -25.24 2.38 11.68
N ALA A 184 -25.01 1.87 10.48
CA ALA A 184 -25.65 0.67 10.00
C ALA A 184 -25.14 -0.57 10.75
N ASP A 185 -26.05 -1.51 10.97
CA ASP A 185 -25.76 -2.85 11.48
C ASP A 185 -25.13 -3.70 10.37
N LYS A 186 -23.88 -3.35 10.05
CA LYS A 186 -23.13 -3.95 8.95
C LYS A 186 -22.67 -5.37 9.32
N PRO A 187 -22.62 -6.30 8.35
CA PRO A 187 -21.98 -7.59 8.51
C PRO A 187 -20.58 -7.40 9.10
N LYS A 188 -20.20 -8.27 10.05
CA LYS A 188 -18.90 -8.13 10.71
C LYS A 188 -17.74 -8.23 9.72
N ALA A 189 -17.94 -8.91 8.57
CA ALA A 189 -16.95 -9.00 7.50
C ALA A 189 -16.54 -7.65 6.93
N PHE A 190 -17.41 -6.65 7.05
CA PHE A 190 -17.13 -5.32 6.51
C PHE A 190 -16.27 -4.49 7.45
N PRO A 191 -15.21 -3.86 6.92
CA PRO A 191 -14.33 -3.02 7.72
C PRO A 191 -15.05 -1.80 8.27
N SER A 192 -14.51 -1.26 9.37
CA SER A 192 -14.97 0.01 9.91
C SER A 192 -14.68 1.15 8.93
N ALA A 193 -15.45 2.23 9.02
CA ALA A 193 -15.22 3.41 8.19
C ALA A 193 -13.84 4.04 8.43
N GLU A 194 -13.37 4.00 9.68
CA GLU A 194 -12.01 4.41 10.04
C GLU A 194 -10.95 3.60 9.29
N ARG A 195 -11.17 2.29 9.20
CA ARG A 195 -10.17 1.38 8.68
C ARG A 195 -10.13 1.36 7.15
N ILE A 196 -11.27 1.55 6.49
CA ILE A 196 -11.33 1.86 5.06
C ILE A 196 -10.57 3.16 4.78
N ARG A 197 -10.79 4.22 5.58
CA ARG A 197 -10.10 5.52 5.44
C ARG A 197 -8.58 5.38 5.57
N GLN A 198 -8.11 4.64 6.57
CA GLN A 198 -6.67 4.45 6.81
C GLN A 198 -5.94 3.76 5.66
N ILE A 199 -6.62 2.86 4.94
CA ILE A 199 -6.01 2.03 3.91
C ILE A 199 -6.17 2.65 2.51
N LEU A 200 -7.29 3.35 2.29
CA LEU A 200 -7.70 3.77 0.95
C LEU A 200 -7.86 5.28 0.80
N GLY A 201 -7.76 6.03 1.88
CA GLY A 201 -7.93 7.48 1.90
C GLY A 201 -9.36 7.92 2.21
N THR A 202 -9.53 9.22 2.43
CA THR A 202 -10.81 9.87 2.80
C THR A 202 -11.81 9.87 1.64
N ASP A 203 -11.32 10.00 0.41
CA ASP A 203 -12.16 10.13 -0.79
C ASP A 203 -12.66 8.77 -1.32
N TYR A 204 -12.14 7.66 -0.78
CA TYR A 204 -12.45 6.32 -1.28
C TYR A 204 -13.87 5.86 -0.98
N PHE A 205 -14.45 6.30 0.14
CA PHE A 205 -15.86 6.09 0.43
C PHE A 205 -16.77 6.74 -0.63
N GLU A 206 -16.32 7.86 -1.19
CA GLU A 206 -17.04 8.60 -2.22
C GLU A 206 -16.86 7.94 -3.59
N GLN A 207 -15.64 7.50 -3.92
CA GLN A 207 -15.31 6.87 -5.21
C GLN A 207 -15.89 5.45 -5.39
N ILE A 208 -16.06 4.69 -4.31
CA ILE A 208 -16.48 3.28 -4.39
C ILE A 208 -17.99 3.12 -4.27
N LEU A 209 -18.62 3.84 -3.36
CA LEU A 209 -20.02 3.59 -3.00
C LEU A 209 -21.01 4.51 -3.73
N ASP A 210 -20.52 5.33 -4.67
CA ASP A 210 -21.34 6.24 -5.47
C ASP A 210 -22.29 7.07 -4.58
N PHE A 211 -21.80 7.39 -3.38
CA PHE A 211 -22.49 8.26 -2.46
C PHE A 211 -22.56 9.61 -3.14
N LYS A 212 -23.77 10.10 -3.43
CA LYS A 212 -23.97 11.51 -3.76
C LYS A 212 -23.56 12.35 -2.55
N SER A 213 -22.28 12.63 -2.38
CA SER A 213 -21.83 13.86 -1.73
C SER A 213 -21.87 14.97 -2.79
N ARG A 214 -22.09 16.19 -2.31
CA ARG A 214 -22.18 17.41 -3.13
C ARG A 214 -21.12 17.37 -4.23
N ASN A 215 -21.47 17.71 -5.47
CA ASN A 215 -20.51 17.83 -6.57
C ASN A 215 -19.34 18.75 -6.13
N TYR A 216 -18.27 18.16 -5.62
CA TYR A 216 -17.06 18.88 -5.31
C TYR A 216 -16.24 18.90 -6.58
N THR A 217 -16.02 20.09 -7.11
CA THR A 217 -15.04 20.29 -8.16
C THR A 217 -13.67 20.26 -7.47
N PHE A 218 -12.79 19.38 -7.89
CA PHE A 218 -11.39 19.42 -7.44
C PHE A 218 -10.61 20.40 -8.29
N LEU A 219 -9.57 20.98 -7.69
CA LEU A 219 -8.54 21.70 -8.43
C LEU A 219 -7.88 20.76 -9.45
N SER A 220 -7.47 21.30 -10.60
CA SER A 220 -6.56 20.58 -11.50
C SER A 220 -5.26 20.23 -10.77
N LYS A 221 -4.48 19.30 -11.32
CA LYS A 221 -3.19 18.89 -10.74
C LYS A 221 -2.29 20.10 -10.51
N GLU A 222 -2.23 21.00 -11.49
CA GLU A 222 -1.42 22.21 -11.50
C GLU A 222 -1.87 23.23 -10.47
N GLU A 223 -3.19 23.45 -10.34
CA GLU A 223 -3.76 24.37 -9.35
C GLU A 223 -3.62 23.83 -7.93
N ALA A 224 -3.89 22.53 -7.71
CA ALA A 224 -3.71 21.89 -6.42
C ALA A 224 -2.24 21.95 -5.97
N ARG A 225 -1.31 21.71 -6.90
CA ARG A 225 0.12 21.87 -6.67
C ARG A 225 0.47 23.32 -6.29
N LYS A 226 -0.05 24.31 -7.03
CA LYS A 226 0.17 25.74 -6.75
C LYS A 226 -0.24 26.09 -5.33
N VAL A 227 -1.46 25.72 -4.95
CA VAL A 227 -2.00 25.93 -3.60
C VAL A 227 -1.12 25.28 -2.53
N CYS A 228 -0.65 24.06 -2.74
CA CYS A 228 0.26 23.39 -1.79
C CYS A 228 1.59 24.13 -1.67
N VAL A 229 2.21 24.50 -2.78
CA VAL A 229 3.53 25.14 -2.84
C VAL A 229 3.50 26.54 -2.23
N GLU A 230 2.45 27.32 -2.47
CA GLU A 230 2.26 28.68 -1.92
C GLU A 230 2.02 28.66 -0.41
N ASN A 231 1.46 27.58 0.12
CA ASN A 231 1.20 27.39 1.55
C ASN A 231 2.26 26.53 2.27
N GLY A 232 3.45 26.34 1.65
CA GLY A 232 4.58 25.65 2.29
C GLY A 232 4.42 24.13 2.43
N ILE A 233 3.46 23.53 1.73
CA ILE A 233 3.15 22.09 1.81
C ILE A 233 4.05 21.32 0.84
N LEU A 234 5.30 21.10 1.26
CA LEU A 234 6.32 20.43 0.43
C LEU A 234 6.40 18.93 0.70
N THR A 235 5.84 18.44 1.81
CA THR A 235 5.89 17.03 2.20
C THR A 235 4.49 16.47 2.40
N SER A 236 4.32 15.17 2.11
CA SER A 236 3.03 14.47 2.21
C SER A 236 2.44 14.53 3.62
N ASN A 237 3.31 14.60 4.64
CA ASN A 237 2.90 14.65 6.05
C ASN A 237 2.15 15.95 6.38
N LEU A 238 2.58 17.08 5.79
CA LEU A 238 1.94 18.38 6.00
C LEU A 238 0.60 18.50 5.26
N TYR A 239 0.45 17.75 4.16
CA TYR A 239 -0.75 17.77 3.33
C TYR A 239 -2.02 17.41 4.10
N SER A 240 -1.94 16.35 4.91
CA SER A 240 -3.07 15.78 5.63
C SER A 240 -3.86 16.79 6.49
N LYS A 241 -3.16 17.73 7.13
CA LYS A 241 -3.80 18.79 7.91
C LYS A 241 -4.25 19.96 7.04
N PHE A 242 -3.44 20.29 6.03
CA PHE A 242 -3.68 21.42 5.15
C PHE A 242 -4.91 21.25 4.26
N TYR A 243 -5.09 20.09 3.61
CA TYR A 243 -6.23 19.89 2.72
C TYR A 243 -7.56 19.97 3.47
N GLN A 244 -7.60 19.54 4.75
CA GLN A 244 -8.78 19.67 5.60
C GLN A 244 -9.12 21.13 5.86
N GLN A 245 -8.14 21.94 6.28
CA GLN A 245 -8.31 23.37 6.54
C GLN A 245 -8.70 24.13 5.27
N TYR A 246 -8.06 23.82 4.13
CA TYR A 246 -8.39 24.41 2.83
C TYR A 246 -9.84 24.08 2.44
N ASN A 247 -10.23 22.82 2.58
CA ASN A 247 -11.56 22.34 2.19
C ASN A 247 -12.69 22.83 3.11
N GLU A 248 -12.40 23.36 4.30
CA GLU A 248 -13.43 23.99 5.14
C GLU A 248 -13.93 25.32 4.57
N THR A 249 -13.08 26.02 3.82
CA THR A 249 -13.30 27.43 3.43
C THR A 249 -13.41 27.66 1.91
N HIS A 250 -13.01 26.69 1.08
CA HIS A 250 -12.98 26.84 -0.39
C HIS A 250 -14.04 26.00 -1.08
N GLU A 251 -14.73 26.55 -2.09
CA GLU A 251 -15.76 25.80 -2.84
C GLU A 251 -15.16 24.71 -3.73
N ILE A 252 -14.05 25.01 -4.42
CA ILE A 252 -13.23 24.04 -5.16
C ILE A 252 -12.25 23.40 -4.18
N LYS A 253 -12.18 22.07 -4.17
CA LYS A 253 -11.50 21.30 -3.12
C LYS A 253 -10.11 20.84 -3.55
N LEU A 254 -9.25 20.63 -2.56
CA LEU A 254 -8.08 19.76 -2.67
C LEU A 254 -8.52 18.30 -2.44
N PRO A 255 -8.01 17.32 -3.21
CA PRO A 255 -8.26 15.91 -2.93
C PRO A 255 -7.60 15.52 -1.62
N SER A 256 -8.11 14.51 -0.92
CA SER A 256 -7.40 14.00 0.26
C SER A 256 -6.21 13.10 -0.11
N ASP A 257 -6.27 12.48 -1.28
CA ASP A 257 -5.18 11.68 -1.84
C ASP A 257 -4.82 12.15 -3.27
N PRO A 258 -3.83 13.05 -3.39
CA PRO A 258 -3.34 13.54 -4.68
C PRO A 258 -2.73 12.44 -5.53
N TYR A 259 -2.17 11.39 -4.91
CA TYR A 259 -1.52 10.31 -5.65
C TYR A 259 -2.52 9.53 -6.46
N ARG A 260 -3.64 9.16 -5.82
CA ARG A 260 -4.74 8.46 -6.48
C ARG A 260 -5.50 9.36 -7.45
N THR A 261 -5.72 10.61 -7.06
CA THR A 261 -6.55 11.54 -7.84
C THR A 261 -5.87 11.96 -9.13
N TYR A 262 -4.58 12.28 -9.07
CA TYR A 262 -3.82 12.78 -10.23
C TYR A 262 -2.89 11.73 -10.85
N ASN A 263 -2.91 10.49 -10.35
CA ASN A 263 -2.04 9.40 -10.79
C ASN A 263 -0.55 9.80 -10.85
N THR A 264 -0.04 10.34 -9.75
CA THR A 264 1.30 10.94 -9.67
C THR A 264 1.95 10.59 -8.33
N LYS A 265 3.27 10.42 -8.26
CA LYS A 265 3.94 10.35 -6.94
C LYS A 265 3.96 11.73 -6.29
N TRP A 266 4.02 11.82 -4.96
CA TRP A 266 4.12 13.12 -4.27
C TRP A 266 5.35 13.91 -4.65
N THR A 267 6.48 13.23 -4.83
CA THR A 267 7.69 13.84 -5.36
C THR A 267 7.44 14.47 -6.73
N GLU A 268 6.67 13.81 -7.59
CA GLU A 268 6.29 14.32 -8.93
C GLU A 268 5.14 15.34 -8.86
N PHE A 269 4.31 15.29 -7.82
CA PHE A 269 3.19 16.20 -7.57
C PHE A 269 3.68 17.56 -7.09
N ILE A 270 4.67 17.56 -6.18
CA ILE A 270 5.29 18.77 -5.62
C ILE A 270 6.50 19.23 -6.44
N ALA A 271 7.09 18.36 -7.27
CA ALA A 271 8.12 18.77 -8.22
C ALA A 271 7.60 19.95 -9.05
N LEU A 272 8.33 21.05 -8.97
CA LEU A 272 8.20 22.16 -9.90
C LEU A 272 8.65 21.65 -11.28
N SER A 273 8.18 22.32 -12.33
CA SER A 273 8.50 22.03 -13.73
C SER A 273 10.02 21.98 -14.00
N GLU A 274 10.37 21.55 -15.21
CA GLU A 274 11.68 21.12 -15.73
C GLU A 274 12.93 21.95 -15.35
N THR A 275 12.80 23.13 -14.73
CA THR A 275 13.89 23.82 -14.03
C THR A 275 14.39 23.07 -12.78
N GLN A 276 13.60 22.18 -12.16
CA GLN A 276 14.04 21.32 -11.05
C GLN A 276 14.75 20.03 -11.47
N LEU A 277 14.77 19.69 -12.77
CA LEU A 277 15.61 18.60 -13.30
C LEU A 277 17.12 18.92 -13.18
N PHE A 278 17.49 20.16 -12.81
CA PHE A 278 18.87 20.56 -12.58
C PHE A 278 19.39 20.28 -11.16
N ILE A 279 18.52 20.03 -10.17
CA ILE A 279 18.89 19.85 -8.76
C ILE A 279 18.58 18.40 -8.35
N GLY A 280 19.27 17.45 -8.98
CA GLY A 280 19.01 16.03 -8.82
C GLY A 280 19.32 15.51 -7.42
N ASN A 281 18.42 14.73 -6.82
CA ASN A 281 18.61 13.65 -5.82
C ASN A 281 19.59 13.82 -4.62
N SER A 282 20.28 14.95 -4.43
CA SER A 282 21.38 15.11 -3.47
C SER A 282 21.06 16.01 -2.28
N MET A 283 19.96 16.78 -2.37
CA MET A 283 19.64 17.83 -1.40
C MET A 283 18.53 17.38 -0.43
N SER A 284 18.74 17.60 0.87
CA SER A 284 17.80 17.28 1.95
C SER A 284 16.57 18.20 1.96
N SER A 285 15.51 17.78 2.65
CA SER A 285 14.28 18.60 2.77
C SER A 285 14.51 19.95 3.45
N LEU A 286 15.49 20.06 4.36
CA LEU A 286 15.86 21.33 4.99
C LEU A 286 16.54 22.26 4.00
N GLU A 287 17.48 21.74 3.21
CA GLU A 287 18.22 22.51 2.21
C GLU A 287 17.28 22.99 1.11
N LEU A 288 16.38 22.13 0.62
CA LEU A 288 15.40 22.51 -0.40
C LEU A 288 14.46 23.62 0.08
N PHE A 289 13.95 23.52 1.32
CA PHE A 289 13.09 24.55 1.90
C PHE A 289 13.85 25.87 2.07
N THR A 290 15.07 25.82 2.60
CA THR A 290 15.92 27.00 2.78
C THR A 290 16.24 27.68 1.45
N TYR A 291 16.65 26.90 0.44
CA TYR A 291 16.91 27.39 -0.91
C TYR A 291 15.70 28.15 -1.46
N LYS A 292 14.52 27.52 -1.40
CA LYS A 292 13.29 28.12 -1.91
C LYS A 292 12.95 29.41 -1.17
N LEU A 293 13.04 29.41 0.15
CA LEU A 293 12.74 30.57 0.98
C LEU A 293 13.65 31.77 0.65
N LEU A 294 14.96 31.53 0.52
CA LEU A 294 15.93 32.56 0.15
C LEU A 294 15.71 33.06 -1.29
N HIS A 295 15.45 32.14 -2.23
CA HIS A 295 15.21 32.45 -3.63
C HIS A 295 13.93 33.27 -3.84
N ASP A 296 12.83 32.90 -3.19
CA ASP A 296 11.53 33.59 -3.29
C ASP A 296 11.58 35.03 -2.72
N LYS A 297 12.55 35.28 -1.83
CA LYS A 297 12.87 36.58 -1.25
C LYS A 297 13.95 37.35 -2.03
N GLU A 298 14.43 36.80 -3.14
CA GLU A 298 15.53 37.33 -3.96
C GLU A 298 16.79 37.67 -3.16
N ILE A 299 17.05 36.87 -2.12
CA ILE A 299 18.28 36.97 -1.35
C ILE A 299 19.40 36.34 -2.17
N ALA A 300 20.53 37.04 -2.32
CA ALA A 300 21.71 36.48 -2.96
C ALA A 300 22.37 35.45 -2.02
N PHE A 301 22.60 34.24 -2.51
CA PHE A 301 23.30 33.19 -1.77
C PHE A 301 24.10 32.26 -2.69
N GLU A 302 25.10 31.61 -2.12
CA GLU A 302 25.88 30.51 -2.73
C GLU A 302 25.68 29.25 -1.89
N THR A 303 25.44 28.10 -2.54
CA THR A 303 25.33 26.80 -1.86
C THR A 303 26.69 26.09 -1.80
N GLU A 304 26.89 25.23 -0.79
CA GLU A 304 28.12 24.43 -0.60
C GLU A 304 29.42 25.27 -0.65
N LYS A 305 29.37 26.52 -0.17
CA LYS A 305 30.49 27.46 -0.25
C LYS A 305 31.68 26.93 0.53
N THR A 306 32.85 26.84 -0.12
CA THR A 306 34.12 26.59 0.57
C THR A 306 34.96 27.85 0.59
N PHE A 307 35.68 28.06 1.69
CA PHE A 307 36.76 29.05 1.77
C PHE A 307 38.10 28.31 1.82
N ASP A 308 39.10 28.81 1.10
CA ASP A 308 40.39 28.11 0.96
C ASP A 308 41.12 27.93 2.29
N ASP A 309 40.95 28.89 3.19
CA ASP A 309 41.54 28.96 4.53
C ASP A 309 40.66 28.29 5.62
N CYS A 310 39.37 28.08 5.37
CA CYS A 310 38.51 27.24 6.23
C CYS A 310 38.65 25.77 5.85
N ARG A 311 39.67 25.09 6.40
CA ARG A 311 39.97 23.70 6.01
C ARG A 311 40.43 22.81 7.16
N SER A 312 40.12 21.53 7.01
CA SER A 312 40.74 20.43 7.76
C SER A 312 41.84 19.85 6.87
N LYS A 313 41.69 18.61 6.37
CA LYS A 313 42.52 18.09 5.25
C LYS A 313 42.09 18.65 3.89
N LYS A 314 40.81 18.98 3.75
CA LYS A 314 40.19 19.60 2.57
C LYS A 314 39.40 20.83 3.04
N PRO A 315 39.12 21.80 2.14
CA PRO A 315 38.19 22.89 2.43
C PRO A 315 36.87 22.34 2.95
N LEU A 316 36.31 22.99 3.95
CA LEU A 316 35.03 22.58 4.55
C LEU A 316 33.90 23.37 3.86
N PRO A 317 32.93 22.70 3.24
CA PRO A 317 31.80 23.36 2.59
C PRO A 317 30.80 23.85 3.64
N PHE A 318 30.14 24.97 3.35
CA PHE A 318 29.03 25.52 4.10
C PHE A 318 27.73 25.45 3.29
N ASP A 319 26.61 25.08 3.92
CA ASP A 319 25.38 24.76 3.17
C ASP A 319 24.84 25.96 2.38
N PHE A 320 24.70 27.12 3.04
CA PHE A 320 24.34 28.39 2.39
C PHE A 320 25.21 29.54 2.88
N TYR A 321 25.80 30.28 1.95
CA TYR A 321 26.55 31.51 2.20
C TYR A 321 25.85 32.71 1.59
N LEU A 322 25.53 33.69 2.41
CA LEU A 322 24.82 34.92 2.07
C LEU A 322 25.84 36.08 2.13
N PRO A 323 26.46 36.46 1.00
CA PRO A 323 27.63 37.36 0.98
C PRO A 323 27.33 38.80 1.43
N SER A 324 26.09 39.26 1.25
CA SER A 324 25.73 40.67 1.46
C SER A 324 24.29 40.82 1.93
N VAL A 325 23.96 40.22 3.08
CA VAL A 325 22.64 40.36 3.70
C VAL A 325 22.82 41.15 4.99
N PHE A 326 22.32 42.38 4.98
CA PHE A 326 22.25 43.30 6.13
C PHE A 326 23.53 43.34 7.00
N TYR A 327 24.39 44.31 6.67
CA TYR A 327 25.59 44.78 7.39
C TYR A 327 26.76 43.79 7.62
N LYS A 328 26.59 42.47 7.44
CA LYS A 328 27.69 41.48 7.50
C LYS A 328 27.35 40.19 6.71
N PRO A 329 28.33 39.40 6.27
CA PRO A 329 28.08 38.09 5.65
C PRO A 329 27.46 37.10 6.65
N VAL A 330 26.55 36.26 6.16
CA VAL A 330 25.84 35.24 6.95
C VAL A 330 26.07 33.86 6.34
N ILE A 331 26.23 32.85 7.19
CA ILE A 331 26.24 31.43 6.82
C ILE A 331 25.10 30.72 7.53
N ILE A 332 24.38 29.87 6.80
CA ILE A 332 23.37 28.97 7.34
C ILE A 332 23.86 27.54 7.18
N GLU A 333 23.93 26.80 8.29
CA GLU A 333 24.23 25.37 8.36
C GLU A 333 22.98 24.61 8.81
N LEU A 334 22.71 23.49 8.17
CA LEU A 334 21.56 22.63 8.39
C LEU A 334 22.00 21.34 9.06
N ASP A 335 22.11 21.41 10.39
CA ASP A 335 22.65 20.32 11.20
C ASP A 335 21.61 19.19 11.37
N GLY A 336 21.93 17.99 10.84
CA GLY A 336 21.14 16.79 11.09
C GLY A 336 21.31 16.22 12.52
N GLU A 337 20.53 15.19 12.88
CA GLU A 337 20.54 14.55 14.21
C GLU A 337 21.94 14.11 14.69
N HIS A 338 22.84 13.78 13.76
CA HIS A 338 24.22 13.38 14.05
C HIS A 338 25.05 14.48 14.76
N HIS A 339 24.73 15.76 14.59
CA HIS A 339 25.42 16.87 15.29
C HIS A 339 25.03 17.00 16.77
N ARG A 340 23.88 16.44 17.18
CA ARG A 340 23.35 16.56 18.54
C ARG A 340 23.92 15.52 19.52
N ILE A 341 24.61 14.52 18.99
CA ILE A 341 25.06 13.36 19.76
C ILE A 341 26.37 13.72 20.46
N THR A 342 26.30 13.83 21.78
CA THR A 342 27.44 14.22 22.61
C THR A 342 28.10 13.08 23.37
N ASP A 343 27.40 11.94 23.48
CA ASP A 343 27.89 10.72 24.09
C ASP A 343 28.83 9.98 23.13
N GLU A 344 30.09 9.82 23.55
CA GLU A 344 31.11 9.12 22.75
C GLU A 344 30.80 7.64 22.52
N ASN A 345 29.90 7.05 23.32
CA ASN A 345 29.49 5.65 23.22
C ASN A 345 28.31 5.44 22.24
N ASN A 346 27.74 6.52 21.70
CA ASN A 346 26.66 6.41 20.73
C ASN A 346 27.21 6.03 19.35
N LEU A 347 26.59 5.04 18.69
CA LEU A 347 27.02 4.52 17.38
C LEU A 347 27.10 5.60 16.28
N TYR A 348 26.32 6.67 16.43
CA TYR A 348 26.25 7.77 15.48
C TYR A 348 27.16 8.97 15.85
N TYR A 349 27.97 8.82 16.90
CA TYR A 349 28.96 9.82 17.32
C TYR A 349 30.14 9.89 16.35
N SER A 350 30.54 11.10 15.97
CA SER A 350 31.73 11.32 15.14
C SER A 350 32.62 12.43 15.69
N LYS A 351 33.82 12.04 16.16
CA LYS A 351 34.87 12.99 16.56
C LYS A 351 35.29 13.92 15.40
N THR A 352 35.16 13.44 14.16
CA THR A 352 35.48 14.22 12.96
C THR A 352 34.46 15.33 12.73
N ILE A 353 33.16 15.05 12.87
CA ILE A 353 32.09 16.05 12.71
C ILE A 353 32.29 17.20 13.71
N ARG A 354 32.50 16.87 15.00
CA ARG A 354 32.77 17.87 16.05
C ARG A 354 34.01 18.71 15.79
N LYS A 355 35.07 18.10 15.27
CA LYS A 355 36.30 18.83 14.92
C LYS A 355 36.04 19.80 13.76
N HIS A 356 35.28 19.38 12.75
CA HIS A 356 34.91 20.24 11.62
C HIS A 356 33.97 21.36 12.07
N ASP A 357 32.99 21.08 12.92
CA ASP A 357 32.12 22.10 13.53
C ASP A 357 32.93 23.15 14.28
N LYS A 358 33.92 22.73 15.06
CA LYS A 358 34.81 23.66 15.76
C LYS A 358 35.58 24.54 14.78
N ILE A 359 36.16 23.96 13.72
CA ILE A 359 36.90 24.73 12.69
C ILE A 359 35.97 25.76 12.03
N LYS A 360 34.76 25.34 11.62
CA LYS A 360 33.75 26.23 11.03
C LYS A 360 33.36 27.37 11.97
N ASN A 361 33.08 27.06 13.24
CA ASN A 361 32.70 28.06 14.25
C ASN A 361 33.84 29.06 14.49
N ASP A 362 35.06 28.58 14.70
CA ASP A 362 36.24 29.43 14.94
C ASP A 362 36.53 30.32 13.70
N TYR A 363 36.34 29.78 12.49
CA TYR A 363 36.50 30.52 11.24
C TYR A 363 35.48 31.65 11.08
N CYS A 364 34.19 31.35 11.28
CA CYS A 364 33.14 32.37 11.18
C CYS A 364 33.36 33.49 12.20
N PHE A 365 33.73 33.13 13.44
CA PHE A 365 34.03 34.10 14.48
C PHE A 365 35.22 35.00 14.12
N ALA A 366 36.32 34.44 13.61
CA ALA A 366 37.52 35.19 13.25
C ALA A 366 37.30 36.15 12.07
N ASN A 367 36.38 35.81 11.15
CA ASN A 367 36.09 36.60 9.95
C ASN A 367 34.87 37.51 10.08
N GLY A 368 34.26 37.59 11.27
CA GLY A 368 33.05 38.39 11.49
C GLY A 368 31.83 37.91 10.69
N ILE A 369 31.82 36.64 10.28
CA ILE A 369 30.71 36.00 9.57
C ILE A 369 29.72 35.50 10.61
N GLU A 370 28.44 35.86 10.49
CA GLU A 370 27.41 35.31 11.36
C GLU A 370 27.08 33.88 10.96
N LEU A 371 27.17 32.95 11.92
CA LEU A 371 26.79 31.56 11.73
C LEU A 371 25.43 31.28 12.37
N ILE A 372 24.51 30.78 11.55
CA ILE A 372 23.17 30.32 11.94
C ILE A 372 23.12 28.81 11.72
N ARG A 373 22.76 28.05 12.75
CA ARG A 373 22.58 26.59 12.68
C ARG A 373 21.11 26.25 12.91
N ILE A 374 20.50 25.49 11.99
CA ILE A 374 19.09 25.11 12.05
C ILE A 374 18.95 23.60 11.88
N ASN A 375 18.18 22.96 12.76
CA ASN A 375 18.12 21.49 12.81
C ASN A 375 16.80 20.92 12.28
N HIS A 376 15.76 21.75 12.20
CA HIS A 376 14.43 21.32 11.79
C HIS A 376 13.78 22.34 10.87
N ILE A 377 12.99 21.84 9.91
CA ILE A 377 12.31 22.66 8.90
C ILE A 377 11.39 23.73 9.52
N VAL A 378 10.74 23.41 10.64
CA VAL A 378 9.81 24.30 11.35
C VAL A 378 10.51 25.48 12.01
N ASP A 379 11.82 25.37 12.25
CA ASP A 379 12.61 26.40 12.90
C ASP A 379 13.28 27.35 11.88
N ILE A 380 13.28 27.01 10.58
CA ILE A 380 13.98 27.78 9.55
C ILE A 380 13.44 29.20 9.47
N GLU A 381 12.15 29.35 9.18
CA GLU A 381 11.56 30.67 8.98
C GLU A 381 11.57 31.52 10.26
N PRO A 382 11.19 31.02 11.45
CA PRO A 382 11.33 31.77 12.70
C PRO A 382 12.77 32.21 13.00
N THR A 383 13.76 31.33 12.80
CA THR A 383 15.17 31.65 13.08
C THR A 383 15.69 32.70 12.11
N LEU A 384 15.37 32.60 10.82
CA LEU A 384 15.79 33.60 9.85
C LEU A 384 15.05 34.94 10.03
N ASN A 385 13.79 34.90 10.48
CA ASN A 385 13.05 36.11 10.84
C ASN A 385 13.71 36.85 12.01
N ASP A 386 14.15 36.12 13.05
CA ASP A 386 14.83 36.67 14.22
C ASP A 386 16.25 37.17 13.90
N ARG A 387 17.04 36.35 13.20
CA ARG A 387 18.49 36.57 13.04
C ARG A 387 18.85 37.51 11.90
N ILE A 388 18.09 37.47 10.81
CA ILE A 388 18.39 38.26 9.61
C ILE A 388 17.21 39.15 9.17
N GLY A 389 16.17 39.27 10.00
CA GLY A 389 15.02 40.14 9.68
C GLY A 389 14.27 39.69 8.42
N LEU A 390 14.24 38.38 8.12
CA LEU A 390 13.70 37.85 6.85
C LEU A 390 12.26 38.33 6.54
N HIS A 391 11.45 38.58 7.57
CA HIS A 391 10.09 39.10 7.46
C HIS A 391 10.00 40.54 6.94
N GLU A 392 11.04 41.35 7.14
CA GLU A 392 11.14 42.72 6.63
C GLU A 392 11.44 42.75 5.12
N ILE A 393 11.93 41.65 4.57
CA ILE A 393 12.19 41.50 3.14
C ILE A 393 10.86 41.18 2.45
N PRO A 394 10.33 42.08 1.60
CA PRO A 394 9.08 41.84 0.91
C PRO A 394 9.20 40.59 0.05
N LYS A 395 8.14 39.78 0.02
CA LYS A 395 8.03 38.68 -0.92
C LYS A 395 7.84 39.30 -2.30
N ILE A 396 8.87 39.30 -3.14
CA ILE A 396 8.84 39.97 -4.45
C ILE A 396 8.08 39.12 -5.48
N LYS A 397 8.03 37.80 -5.28
CA LYS A 397 7.36 36.85 -6.18
C LYS A 397 6.09 36.26 -5.56
N ASP A 398 4.94 36.80 -5.93
CA ASP A 398 3.76 35.97 -6.19
C ASP A 398 3.86 35.52 -7.65
N LEU A 399 4.64 34.45 -7.89
CA LEU A 399 4.83 33.91 -9.23
C LEU A 399 3.50 33.36 -9.76
N ASP A 400 2.81 34.15 -10.59
CA ASP A 400 1.96 33.61 -11.64
C ASP A 400 2.85 33.18 -12.82
N TRP A 401 3.48 32.01 -12.65
CA TRP A 401 4.40 31.39 -13.60
C TRP A 401 3.75 31.04 -14.95
N THR A 402 2.44 31.28 -15.13
CA THR A 402 1.75 31.14 -16.42
C THR A 402 1.81 32.39 -17.29
N ARG A 403 2.13 33.56 -16.72
CA ARG A 403 2.11 34.85 -17.43
C ARG A 403 3.49 35.41 -17.79
N ASP A 404 4.53 35.10 -17.02
CA ASP A 404 5.88 35.63 -17.27
C ASP A 404 6.73 34.81 -18.25
N PHE A 405 6.16 33.75 -18.82
CA PHE A 405 6.62 33.21 -20.09
C PHE A 405 5.75 33.79 -21.20
N ASN A 406 6.10 35.00 -21.65
CA ASN A 406 5.82 35.36 -23.03
C ASN A 406 6.30 34.20 -23.92
N THR A 407 5.37 33.77 -24.77
CA THR A 407 5.35 32.53 -25.53
C THR A 407 6.71 32.12 -26.07
N GLU A 408 7.01 30.82 -26.04
CA GLU A 408 8.16 30.25 -26.77
C GLU A 408 8.23 30.75 -28.22
N GLU A 409 7.09 31.11 -28.84
CA GLU A 409 7.01 31.76 -30.15
C GLU A 409 7.69 33.14 -30.23
N GLU A 410 7.64 33.99 -29.20
CA GLU A 410 8.32 35.30 -29.18
C GLU A 410 9.85 35.17 -29.02
N VAL A 411 10.30 34.22 -28.19
CA VAL A 411 11.74 33.95 -28.01
C VAL A 411 12.33 33.30 -29.25
N ILE A 412 11.64 32.32 -29.84
CA ILE A 412 12.05 31.64 -31.07
C ILE A 412 12.05 32.62 -32.27
N SER A 413 11.05 33.49 -32.40
CA SER A 413 11.01 34.51 -33.46
C SER A 413 12.08 35.60 -33.29
N SER A 414 12.46 35.97 -32.05
CA SER A 414 13.56 36.91 -31.80
C SER A 414 14.96 36.33 -32.10
N GLN A 415 15.15 35.01 -31.92
CA GLN A 415 16.41 34.34 -32.22
C GLN A 415 16.58 34.00 -33.71
N LEU A 416 15.47 33.68 -34.39
CA LEU A 416 15.47 33.47 -35.84
C LEU A 416 15.70 34.77 -36.63
N SER A 417 15.20 35.91 -36.14
CA SER A 417 15.43 37.21 -36.80
C SER A 417 16.84 37.78 -36.60
N LYS A 418 17.56 37.38 -35.55
CA LYS A 418 18.98 37.72 -35.33
C LYS A 418 19.96 36.83 -36.08
N SER A 419 19.50 35.66 -36.55
CA SER A 419 20.33 34.72 -37.33
C SER A 419 20.17 34.88 -38.84
N ALA A 420 19.31 35.81 -39.29
CA ALA A 420 19.00 36.04 -40.70
C ALA A 420 19.22 37.50 -41.17
N LYS A 421 20.09 38.27 -40.49
CA LYS A 421 20.55 39.58 -40.96
C LYS A 421 22.07 39.71 -40.92
#